data_AF-A0A374TW62-F1
#
_entry.id   AF-A0A374TW62-F1
#
_cell.length_a   1.000
_cell.length_b   1.000
_cell.length_c   1.000
_cell.angle_alpha   90.00
_cell.angle_beta   90.00
_cell.angle_gamma   90.00
#
_symmetry.space_group_name_H-M   'P 1'
#
loop_
_entity.id
_entity.type
_entity.pdbx_description
1 polymer ?
#
loop_
_entity_poly.entity_id
_entity_poly.type
_entity_poly.pdbx_seq_one_letter_code
_entity_poly.pdbx_strand_id
1 'polypeptide(L)'
;MLIERIMAEARTHQSARFSNEIYADEPILKTGRQMQNFLPDQYRKMREISRWQEDPKGGAGRWLSEAELFYRQGLLMADFEDDCPYNGTFKSYFPTYNAMSDRQLRGYFTWRAQVRRGNIEETSTSFAFLYLYELICGIGVDDPLDGFNKIEAFWDVYRAFEPGIDRFARVWLQDYAVFHRLDPKLLRDSKTVMFDNALIELRRAARDLVPAPAPSGQPPKRRKTSEPTLPLPPDEVREERLMAAINALSTYNLSNSRLDRSHHRDLRHVACAVYVRMARYYDTHRKTGIVASLFGEETAMPYTMFASAVFFAPERHEDCEYRLDPIHIYRCQNGFWECMRIHGSRQKSSKLGEMMRACDQRLRLALDPAHPLKEEKVPKYLAKIIDDEIVAWLSWDAAHQPVKIDIDLSQLGHIRSAAAQTREALLIDEEREDDALAQVDVAGSEQLEAKPASDVIAEAVTVPMGQDDADEPTISTDQFGAVAPLLAPTPTSAATASADAANELAPAAAVYLRALLEQNAAQAASAVERSGQSEDMLVDHINEALFDLVGDTVIEFGAAGPQIIEDYEADVRGYLDHE
;
A
#
# COMPACT_ATOMS: atom_id res chain seq x y z
N MET A 1 9.45 -41.43 5.94
CA MET A 1 9.42 -42.26 4.70
C MET A 1 10.76 -42.37 3.95
N LEU A 2 11.79 -41.56 4.25
CA LEU A 2 13.12 -41.65 3.62
C LEU A 2 13.82 -43.00 3.85
N ILE A 3 13.74 -43.54 5.08
CA ILE A 3 14.31 -44.84 5.44
C ILE A 3 13.61 -45.97 4.67
N GLU A 4 12.28 -45.94 4.57
CA GLU A 4 11.50 -46.95 3.84
C GLU A 4 11.80 -46.96 2.34
N ARG A 5 11.99 -45.79 1.72
CA ARG A 5 12.35 -45.68 0.28
C ARG A 5 13.77 -46.21 0.01
N ILE A 6 14.72 -45.89 0.89
CA ILE A 6 16.10 -46.39 0.82
C ILE A 6 16.17 -47.90 1.08
N MET A 7 15.34 -48.42 1.99
CA MET A 7 15.22 -49.85 2.25
C MET A 7 14.48 -50.60 1.13
N ALA A 8 13.52 -49.98 0.45
CA ALA A 8 12.80 -50.58 -0.67
C ALA A 8 13.72 -50.84 -1.86
N GLU A 9 14.59 -49.87 -2.21
CA GLU A 9 15.59 -49.99 -3.28
C GLU A 9 16.60 -51.14 -3.02
N ALA A 10 17.02 -51.30 -1.76
CA ALA A 10 17.92 -52.37 -1.36
C ALA A 10 17.23 -53.75 -1.32
N ARG A 11 15.95 -53.81 -0.94
CA ARG A 11 15.16 -55.05 -0.85
C ARG A 11 14.74 -55.61 -2.21
N THR A 12 14.64 -54.79 -3.25
CA THR A 12 14.27 -55.24 -4.61
C THR A 12 15.24 -56.26 -5.23
N HIS A 13 16.43 -56.45 -4.67
CA HIS A 13 17.38 -57.47 -5.14
C HIS A 13 17.30 -58.82 -4.40
N GLN A 14 16.46 -58.98 -3.37
CA GLN A 14 16.44 -60.19 -2.54
C GLN A 14 15.05 -60.70 -2.11
N SER A 15 13.97 -60.24 -2.73
CA SER A 15 12.61 -60.67 -2.37
C SER A 15 12.21 -62.01 -3.00
N ALA A 16 12.79 -63.11 -2.51
CA ALA A 16 12.27 -64.46 -2.75
C ALA A 16 12.42 -65.40 -1.55
N ARG A 17 12.49 -64.93 -0.30
CA ARG A 17 12.45 -65.78 0.90
C ARG A 17 11.91 -65.02 2.12
N PHE A 18 10.58 -64.93 2.27
CA PHE A 18 9.99 -64.47 3.52
C PHE A 18 8.83 -65.37 3.93
N SER A 19 9.16 -66.46 4.62
CA SER A 19 8.24 -67.12 5.55
C SER A 19 9.08 -67.80 6.62
N ASN A 20 9.10 -67.18 7.81
CA ASN A 20 9.90 -67.48 9.03
C ASN A 20 11.31 -66.90 9.06
N GLU A 21 11.48 -65.71 9.64
CA GLU A 21 12.77 -65.32 10.22
C GLU A 21 12.61 -64.74 11.64
N ILE A 22 13.41 -65.30 12.53
CA ILE A 22 13.73 -64.85 13.89
C ILE A 22 14.69 -63.66 13.74
N TYR A 23 14.60 -62.65 14.61
CA TYR A 23 15.47 -61.47 14.61
C TYR A 23 16.95 -61.86 14.46
N ALA A 24 17.57 -61.37 13.39
CA ALA A 24 19.00 -61.48 13.12
C ALA A 24 19.57 -60.08 12.87
N ASP A 25 20.83 -59.86 13.23
CA ASP A 25 21.53 -58.60 12.99
C ASP A 25 21.64 -58.34 11.47
N GLU A 26 20.73 -57.51 10.94
CA GLU A 26 20.83 -57.01 9.57
C GLU A 26 21.99 -55.98 9.48
N PRO A 27 22.88 -56.08 8.48
CA PRO A 27 23.97 -55.13 8.33
C PRO A 27 23.43 -53.73 8.02
N ILE A 28 24.02 -52.69 8.63
CA ILE A 28 23.75 -51.29 8.29
C ILE A 28 24.14 -51.07 6.81
N LEU A 29 23.14 -51.04 5.92
CA LEU A 29 23.34 -51.02 4.46
C LEU A 29 24.05 -49.75 3.95
N LYS A 30 23.95 -48.63 4.69
CA LYS A 30 24.65 -47.37 4.39
C LYS A 30 25.07 -46.71 5.71
N THR A 31 26.33 -46.30 5.82
CA THR A 31 26.83 -45.56 6.99
C THR A 31 26.17 -44.18 7.11
N GLY A 32 26.12 -43.61 8.32
CA GLY A 32 25.53 -42.26 8.54
C GLY A 32 26.12 -41.17 7.65
N ARG A 33 27.41 -41.27 7.31
CA ARG A 33 28.09 -40.37 6.35
C ARG A 33 27.62 -40.58 4.91
N GLN A 34 27.36 -41.82 4.49
CA GLN A 34 26.78 -42.13 3.18
C GLN A 34 25.31 -41.70 3.08
N MET A 35 24.57 -41.67 4.20
CA MET A 35 23.22 -41.11 4.26
C MET A 35 23.22 -39.58 4.19
N GLN A 36 24.18 -38.90 4.82
CA GLN A 36 24.30 -37.43 4.77
C GLN A 36 24.59 -36.90 3.36
N ASN A 37 25.36 -37.64 2.55
CA ASN A 37 25.70 -37.29 1.17
C ASN A 37 24.77 -37.95 0.12
N PHE A 38 23.70 -38.62 0.56
CA PHE A 38 22.78 -39.27 -0.36
C PHE A 38 21.95 -38.23 -1.11
N LEU A 39 22.12 -38.21 -2.42
CA LEU A 39 21.35 -37.40 -3.35
C LEU A 39 20.40 -38.31 -4.16
N PRO A 40 19.07 -38.18 -3.97
CA PRO A 40 18.09 -38.92 -4.77
C PRO A 40 18.25 -38.71 -6.28
N ASP A 41 17.87 -39.70 -7.08
CA ASP A 41 18.07 -39.70 -8.54
C ASP A 41 17.44 -38.51 -9.26
N GLN A 42 16.32 -37.98 -8.75
CA GLN A 42 15.66 -36.80 -9.32
C GLN A 42 16.56 -35.57 -9.30
N TYR A 43 17.35 -35.38 -8.26
CA TYR A 43 18.32 -34.28 -8.21
C TYR A 43 19.48 -34.48 -9.19
N ARG A 44 19.91 -35.72 -9.43
CA ARG A 44 20.93 -35.97 -10.47
C ARG A 44 20.39 -35.61 -11.85
N LYS A 45 19.15 -36.04 -12.17
CA LYS A 45 18.46 -35.65 -13.41
C LYS A 45 18.29 -34.13 -13.53
N MET A 46 17.97 -33.45 -12.44
CA MET A 46 17.88 -31.99 -12.40
C MET A 46 19.22 -31.31 -12.68
N ARG A 47 20.33 -31.86 -12.16
CA ARG A 47 21.70 -31.37 -12.41
C ARG A 47 22.21 -31.71 -13.81
N GLU A 48 21.72 -32.78 -14.42
CA GLU A 48 22.01 -33.17 -15.80
C GLU A 48 21.41 -32.20 -16.82
N ILE A 49 20.37 -31.43 -16.45
CA ILE A 49 19.87 -30.32 -17.26
C ILE A 49 20.98 -29.28 -17.36
N SER A 50 21.75 -29.35 -18.43
CA SER A 50 22.89 -28.48 -18.67
C SER A 50 22.44 -27.14 -19.25
N ARG A 51 23.26 -26.10 -19.03
CA ARG A 51 23.08 -24.81 -19.71
C ARG A 51 23.28 -24.90 -21.22
N TRP A 52 23.88 -25.96 -21.72
CA TRP A 52 24.08 -26.17 -23.14
C TRP A 52 22.97 -27.07 -23.70
N GLN A 53 22.27 -26.57 -24.71
CA GLN A 53 21.32 -27.35 -25.48
C GLN A 53 21.93 -27.65 -26.85
N GLU A 54 22.18 -28.93 -27.11
CA GLU A 54 22.55 -29.41 -28.45
C GLU A 54 21.38 -29.22 -29.42
N ASP A 55 21.68 -28.88 -30.67
CA ASP A 55 20.66 -28.80 -31.71
C ASP A 55 20.23 -30.23 -32.10
N PRO A 56 18.95 -30.61 -31.93
CA PRO A 56 18.45 -31.92 -32.33
C PRO A 56 18.67 -32.24 -33.82
N LYS A 57 18.88 -31.22 -34.66
CA LYS A 57 19.13 -31.35 -36.10
C LYS A 57 20.62 -31.30 -36.46
N GLY A 58 21.52 -31.31 -35.48
CA GLY A 58 22.97 -31.35 -35.69
C GLY A 58 23.63 -30.01 -36.03
N GLY A 59 22.94 -28.88 -35.84
CA GLY A 59 23.54 -27.55 -35.90
C GLY A 59 24.30 -27.14 -34.64
N ALA A 60 24.71 -25.87 -34.57
CA ALA A 60 25.36 -25.32 -33.39
C ALA A 60 24.37 -25.28 -32.22
N GLY A 61 24.74 -25.90 -31.09
CA GLY A 61 23.96 -25.80 -29.86
C GLY A 61 23.88 -24.37 -29.34
N ARG A 62 23.02 -24.15 -28.34
CA ARG A 62 22.81 -22.85 -27.72
C ARG A 62 22.97 -22.89 -26.22
N TRP A 63 23.41 -21.77 -25.65
CA TRP A 63 23.40 -21.54 -24.21
C TRP A 63 21.99 -21.10 -23.76
N LEU A 64 21.46 -21.79 -22.75
CA LEU A 64 20.22 -21.42 -22.06
C LEU A 64 20.50 -20.23 -21.14
N SER A 65 19.53 -19.32 -21.02
CA SER A 65 19.58 -18.28 -20.00
C SER A 65 19.41 -18.91 -18.61
N GLU A 66 19.79 -18.16 -17.57
CA GLU A 66 19.58 -18.59 -16.19
C GLU A 66 18.10 -18.90 -15.90
N ALA A 67 17.20 -18.03 -16.36
CA ALA A 67 15.77 -18.18 -16.15
C ALA A 67 15.19 -19.37 -16.91
N GLU A 68 15.69 -19.66 -18.13
CA GLU A 68 15.27 -20.85 -18.87
C GLU A 68 15.76 -22.14 -18.20
N LEU A 69 16.99 -22.16 -17.68
CA LEU A 69 17.49 -23.30 -16.90
C LEU A 69 16.65 -23.52 -15.64
N PHE A 70 16.38 -22.45 -14.89
CA PHE A 70 15.50 -22.46 -13.73
C PHE A 70 14.13 -23.05 -14.06
N TYR A 71 13.48 -22.56 -15.12
CA TYR A 71 12.18 -23.05 -15.57
C TYR A 71 12.19 -24.55 -15.87
N ARG A 72 13.16 -25.04 -16.65
CA ARG A 72 13.27 -26.47 -17.00
C ARG A 72 13.52 -27.36 -15.79
N GLN A 73 14.38 -26.92 -14.88
CA GLN A 73 14.65 -27.62 -13.63
C GLN A 73 13.41 -27.65 -12.72
N GLY A 74 12.69 -26.54 -12.63
CA GLY A 74 11.46 -26.43 -11.85
C GLY A 74 10.35 -27.32 -12.39
N LEU A 75 10.15 -27.36 -13.71
CA LEU A 75 9.20 -28.28 -14.36
C LEU A 75 9.51 -29.75 -14.08
N LEU A 76 10.78 -30.17 -14.19
CA LEU A 76 11.18 -31.54 -13.86
C LEU A 76 10.84 -31.89 -12.40
N MET A 77 11.01 -30.91 -11.51
CA MET A 77 10.82 -31.08 -10.08
C MET A 77 9.43 -30.63 -9.61
N ALA A 78 8.47 -30.41 -10.51
CA ALA A 78 7.19 -29.78 -10.18
C ALA A 78 6.45 -30.56 -9.08
N ASP A 79 6.31 -31.88 -9.23
CA ASP A 79 5.58 -32.74 -8.27
C ASP A 79 6.48 -33.42 -7.24
N PHE A 80 7.78 -33.10 -7.25
CA PHE A 80 8.75 -33.75 -6.37
C PHE A 80 8.64 -33.22 -4.94
N GLU A 81 8.68 -34.12 -3.96
CA GLU A 81 8.76 -33.78 -2.53
C GLU A 81 9.95 -34.50 -1.89
N ASP A 82 10.60 -33.82 -0.94
CA ASP A 82 11.67 -34.40 -0.10
C ASP A 82 11.28 -34.29 1.39
N ASP A 83 12.04 -34.99 2.22
CA ASP A 83 11.89 -35.06 3.68
C ASP A 83 13.29 -35.01 4.30
N CYS A 84 13.94 -33.85 4.14
CA CYS A 84 15.29 -33.57 4.61
C CYS A 84 15.41 -32.10 5.04
N PRO A 85 14.95 -31.76 6.26
CA PRO A 85 14.99 -30.40 6.79
C PRO A 85 16.38 -29.76 6.73
N TYR A 86 16.40 -28.44 6.52
CA TYR A 86 17.61 -27.64 6.45
C TYR A 86 17.51 -26.45 7.39
N ASN A 87 18.43 -26.39 8.35
CA ASN A 87 18.47 -25.37 9.40
C ASN A 87 19.55 -24.30 9.14
N GLY A 88 20.11 -24.26 7.92
CA GLY A 88 21.12 -23.27 7.55
C GLY A 88 20.51 -22.08 6.82
N THR A 89 21.36 -21.15 6.40
CA THR A 89 20.96 -19.97 5.63
C THR A 89 21.39 -20.08 4.16
N PHE A 90 20.56 -19.56 3.27
CA PHE A 90 20.88 -19.38 1.86
C PHE A 90 20.54 -17.95 1.45
N LYS A 91 21.56 -17.19 1.03
CA LYS A 91 21.42 -15.82 0.54
C LYS A 91 21.83 -15.75 -0.92
N SER A 92 20.94 -15.22 -1.75
CA SER A 92 21.16 -14.93 -3.16
C SER A 92 20.16 -13.87 -3.61
N TYR A 93 20.62 -12.89 -4.40
CA TYR A 93 19.78 -11.81 -4.94
C TYR A 93 18.74 -12.33 -5.95
N PHE A 94 19.16 -13.24 -6.83
CA PHE A 94 18.29 -13.91 -7.81
C PHE A 94 18.42 -15.42 -7.61
N PRO A 95 17.78 -15.99 -6.58
CA PRO A 95 17.94 -17.39 -6.25
C PRO A 95 17.45 -18.28 -7.39
N THR A 96 18.26 -19.29 -7.73
CA THR A 96 17.92 -20.37 -8.66
C THR A 96 18.37 -21.70 -8.07
N TYR A 97 17.83 -22.80 -8.58
CA TYR A 97 18.26 -24.12 -8.13
C TYR A 97 19.74 -24.39 -8.40
N ASN A 98 20.26 -23.85 -9.50
CA ASN A 98 21.64 -24.02 -9.89
C ASN A 98 22.62 -23.39 -8.88
N ALA A 99 22.23 -22.30 -8.22
CA ALA A 99 23.04 -21.60 -7.22
C ALA A 99 23.09 -22.32 -5.85
N MET A 100 22.23 -23.30 -5.62
CA MET A 100 22.15 -24.02 -4.34
C MET A 100 23.05 -25.25 -4.31
N SER A 101 23.62 -25.54 -3.13
CA SER A 101 24.22 -26.85 -2.83
C SER A 101 23.16 -27.94 -2.76
N ASP A 102 23.57 -29.21 -2.85
CA ASP A 102 22.64 -30.34 -2.76
C ASP A 102 21.89 -30.37 -1.42
N ARG A 103 22.53 -29.98 -0.32
CA ARG A 103 21.86 -29.89 0.99
C ARG A 103 20.81 -28.79 1.02
N GLN A 104 21.10 -27.63 0.43
CA GLN A 104 20.14 -26.52 0.32
C GLN A 104 18.97 -26.89 -0.59
N LEU A 105 19.20 -27.55 -1.72
CA LEU A 105 18.14 -28.06 -2.59
C LEU A 105 17.21 -29.00 -1.82
N ARG A 106 17.75 -30.02 -1.15
CA ARG A 106 16.95 -30.95 -0.34
C ARG A 106 16.15 -30.23 0.74
N GLY A 107 16.76 -29.24 1.39
CA GLY A 107 16.08 -28.34 2.32
C GLY A 107 14.92 -27.59 1.69
N TYR A 108 15.15 -26.94 0.56
CA TYR A 108 14.14 -26.17 -0.17
C TYR A 108 12.96 -27.05 -0.58
N PHE A 109 13.18 -28.23 -1.17
CA PHE A 109 12.08 -29.11 -1.60
C PHE A 109 11.31 -29.70 -0.41
N THR A 110 11.94 -29.85 0.75
CA THR A 110 11.26 -30.23 2.00
C THR A 110 10.37 -29.09 2.48
N TRP A 111 10.90 -27.87 2.56
CA TRP A 111 10.15 -26.69 2.99
C TRP A 111 9.00 -26.36 2.01
N ARG A 112 9.27 -26.42 0.70
CA ARG A 112 8.27 -26.22 -0.35
C ARG A 112 7.10 -27.20 -0.23
N ALA A 113 7.37 -28.47 0.07
CA ALA A 113 6.31 -29.45 0.28
C ALA A 113 5.42 -29.10 1.48
N GLN A 114 5.98 -28.52 2.55
CA GLN A 114 5.21 -28.02 3.69
C GLN A 114 4.37 -26.79 3.31
N VAL A 115 4.96 -25.84 2.60
CA VAL A 115 4.25 -24.64 2.08
C VAL A 115 3.05 -25.05 1.24
N ARG A 116 3.21 -26.01 0.31
CA ARG A 116 2.12 -26.50 -0.54
C ARG A 116 1.03 -27.28 0.22
N ARG A 117 1.34 -27.78 1.42
CA ARG A 117 0.36 -28.38 2.35
C ARG A 117 -0.27 -27.36 3.30
N GLY A 118 0.09 -26.08 3.17
CA GLY A 118 -0.41 -24.99 4.02
C GLY A 118 0.38 -24.76 5.30
N ASN A 119 1.46 -25.50 5.56
CA ASN A 119 2.34 -25.26 6.68
C ASN A 119 3.50 -24.35 6.25
N ILE A 120 3.31 -23.03 6.39
CA ILE A 120 4.30 -22.01 6.01
C ILE A 120 5.11 -21.64 7.25
N GLU A 121 6.39 -22.04 7.24
CA GLU A 121 7.35 -21.72 8.28
C GLU A 121 8.40 -20.71 7.78
N GLU A 122 8.97 -19.93 8.70
CA GLU A 122 10.06 -19.02 8.42
C GLU A 122 11.27 -19.76 7.83
N THR A 123 11.89 -19.18 6.80
CA THR A 123 13.09 -19.74 6.18
C THR A 123 13.97 -18.61 5.64
N SER A 124 15.02 -18.96 4.90
CA SER A 124 15.83 -17.97 4.20
C SER A 124 14.98 -17.20 3.19
N THR A 125 15.07 -15.87 3.19
CA THR A 125 14.35 -14.98 2.25
C THR A 125 14.50 -15.43 0.79
N SER A 126 15.67 -15.93 0.39
CA SER A 126 15.91 -16.47 -0.94
C SER A 126 15.08 -17.72 -1.29
N PHE A 127 14.69 -18.56 -0.33
CA PHE A 127 13.76 -19.69 -0.59
C PHE A 127 12.35 -19.19 -0.88
N ALA A 128 11.89 -18.16 -0.16
CA ALA A 128 10.58 -17.54 -0.41
C ALA A 128 10.52 -16.93 -1.82
N PHE A 129 11.55 -16.19 -2.22
CA PHE A 129 11.65 -15.66 -3.58
C PHE A 129 11.72 -16.76 -4.64
N LEU A 130 12.49 -17.82 -4.40
CA LEU A 130 12.56 -18.97 -5.30
C LEU A 130 11.19 -19.62 -5.51
N TYR A 131 10.40 -19.78 -4.44
CA TYR A 131 9.04 -20.29 -4.52
C TYR A 131 8.08 -19.35 -5.25
N LEU A 132 8.20 -18.04 -5.05
CA LEU A 132 7.44 -17.07 -5.85
C LEU A 132 7.81 -17.16 -7.34
N TYR A 133 9.08 -17.35 -7.68
CA TYR A 133 9.52 -17.54 -9.07
C TYR A 133 8.96 -18.83 -9.68
N GLU A 134 8.85 -19.91 -8.90
CA GLU A 134 8.18 -21.14 -9.34
C GLU A 134 6.74 -20.82 -9.76
N LEU A 135 5.97 -20.17 -8.90
CA LEU A 135 4.56 -19.85 -9.15
C LEU A 135 4.39 -18.89 -10.33
N ILE A 136 5.22 -17.85 -10.42
CA ILE A 136 5.24 -16.90 -11.55
C ILE A 136 5.53 -17.62 -12.88
N CYS A 137 6.39 -18.64 -12.85
CA CYS A 137 6.69 -19.48 -14.01
C CYS A 137 5.66 -20.60 -14.26
N GLY A 138 4.58 -20.69 -13.47
CA GLY A 138 3.56 -21.73 -13.58
C GLY A 138 3.99 -23.12 -13.09
N ILE A 139 5.02 -23.22 -12.26
CA ILE A 139 5.50 -24.49 -11.69
C ILE A 139 4.67 -24.84 -10.46
N GLY A 140 3.97 -25.98 -10.48
CA GLY A 140 3.07 -26.39 -9.40
C GLY A 140 1.75 -25.62 -9.36
N VAL A 141 1.35 -25.08 -10.51
CA VAL A 141 0.11 -24.31 -10.73
C VAL A 141 -0.76 -25.07 -11.72
N ASP A 142 -2.05 -25.21 -11.42
CA ASP A 142 -3.01 -25.95 -12.27
C ASP A 142 -3.53 -25.08 -13.42
N ASP A 143 -3.92 -23.84 -13.09
CA ASP A 143 -4.36 -22.83 -14.02
C ASP A 143 -3.96 -21.42 -13.53
N PRO A 144 -3.99 -20.38 -14.39
CA PRO A 144 -3.54 -19.07 -13.99
C PRO A 144 -4.29 -18.46 -12.78
N LEU A 145 -5.58 -18.75 -12.58
CA LEU A 145 -6.27 -18.23 -11.40
C LEU A 145 -5.75 -18.91 -10.13
N ASP A 146 -5.48 -20.22 -10.17
CA ASP A 146 -4.82 -20.95 -9.09
C ASP A 146 -3.43 -20.35 -8.77
N GLY A 147 -2.65 -20.03 -9.80
CA GLY A 147 -1.33 -19.40 -9.63
C GLY A 147 -1.41 -18.05 -8.93
N PHE A 148 -2.35 -17.20 -9.35
CA PHE A 148 -2.61 -15.91 -8.70
C PHE A 148 -2.96 -16.10 -7.21
N ASN A 149 -3.91 -16.99 -6.91
CA ASN A 149 -4.35 -17.26 -5.55
C ASN A 149 -3.22 -17.83 -4.67
N LYS A 150 -2.37 -18.71 -5.21
CA LYS A 150 -1.21 -19.25 -4.50
C LYS A 150 -0.17 -18.19 -4.17
N ILE A 151 0.10 -17.26 -5.10
CA ILE A 151 1.02 -16.13 -4.87
C ILE A 151 0.44 -15.23 -3.78
N GLU A 152 -0.84 -14.87 -3.87
CA GLU A 152 -1.52 -14.03 -2.88
C GLU A 152 -1.55 -14.67 -1.49
N ALA A 153 -1.99 -15.93 -1.39
CA ALA A 153 -2.06 -16.65 -0.12
C ALA A 153 -0.68 -16.83 0.54
N PHE A 154 0.35 -17.13 -0.25
CA PHE A 154 1.71 -17.22 0.26
C PHE A 154 2.22 -15.87 0.76
N TRP A 155 2.00 -14.80 -0.01
CA TRP A 155 2.40 -13.45 0.36
C TRP A 155 1.72 -12.99 1.66
N ASP A 156 0.41 -13.21 1.79
CA ASP A 156 -0.37 -12.79 2.96
C ASP A 156 0.13 -13.38 4.27
N VAL A 157 0.62 -14.62 4.24
CA VAL A 157 1.21 -15.28 5.41
C VAL A 157 2.68 -14.87 5.59
N TYR A 158 3.49 -14.95 4.53
CA TYR A 158 4.93 -14.84 4.65
C TYR A 158 5.42 -13.40 4.95
N ARG A 159 4.62 -12.38 4.61
CA ARG A 159 4.92 -10.98 4.93
C ARG A 159 5.04 -10.68 6.43
N ALA A 160 4.52 -11.54 7.30
CA ALA A 160 4.71 -11.43 8.75
C ALA A 160 6.16 -11.75 9.16
N PHE A 161 6.83 -12.64 8.42
CA PHE A 161 8.23 -13.00 8.65
C PHE A 161 9.18 -12.04 7.91
N GLU A 162 8.84 -11.68 6.67
CA GLU A 162 9.68 -10.85 5.81
C GLU A 162 8.85 -9.72 5.15
N PRO A 163 8.69 -8.56 5.82
CA PRO A 163 7.90 -7.45 5.28
C PRO A 163 8.45 -6.89 3.96
N GLY A 164 9.75 -7.07 3.67
CA GLY A 164 10.39 -6.63 2.43
C GLY A 164 9.78 -7.23 1.16
N ILE A 165 9.09 -8.37 1.29
CA ILE A 165 8.42 -9.05 0.17
C ILE A 165 7.27 -8.21 -0.42
N ASP A 166 6.65 -7.32 0.37
CA ASP A 166 5.49 -6.49 -0.02
C ASP A 166 5.77 -5.66 -1.28
N ARG A 167 7.01 -5.17 -1.46
CA ARG A 167 7.35 -4.33 -2.61
C ARG A 167 7.30 -5.11 -3.92
N PHE A 168 7.63 -6.39 -3.87
CA PHE A 168 7.73 -7.25 -5.04
C PHE A 168 6.42 -7.98 -5.31
N ALA A 169 5.85 -8.63 -4.29
CA ALA A 169 4.63 -9.42 -4.43
C ALA A 169 3.47 -8.61 -5.02
N ARG A 170 3.33 -7.33 -4.62
CA ARG A 170 2.29 -6.43 -5.18
C ARG A 170 2.47 -6.20 -6.67
N VAL A 171 3.70 -5.99 -7.13
CA VAL A 171 3.99 -5.76 -8.55
C VAL A 171 3.81 -7.05 -9.33
N TRP A 172 4.32 -8.16 -8.81
CA TRP A 172 4.23 -9.46 -9.47
C TRP A 172 2.80 -9.99 -9.54
N LEU A 173 1.95 -9.79 -8.54
CA LEU A 173 0.52 -10.13 -8.63
C LEU A 173 -0.19 -9.34 -9.73
N GLN A 174 0.11 -8.04 -9.83
CA GLN A 174 -0.42 -7.20 -10.89
C GLN A 174 0.07 -7.68 -12.27
N ASP A 175 1.38 -7.92 -12.42
CA ASP A 175 1.97 -8.45 -13.66
C ASP A 175 1.39 -9.83 -14.02
N TYR A 176 1.16 -10.69 -13.02
CA TYR A 176 0.61 -12.03 -13.20
C TYR A 176 -0.82 -11.96 -13.75
N ALA A 177 -1.67 -11.11 -13.16
CA ALA A 177 -3.02 -10.91 -13.66
C ALA A 177 -3.04 -10.31 -15.08
N VAL A 178 -2.14 -9.37 -15.39
CA VAL A 178 -2.02 -8.77 -16.72
C VAL A 178 -1.52 -9.80 -17.74
N PHE A 179 -0.45 -10.52 -17.43
CA PHE A 179 0.19 -11.51 -18.29
C PHE A 179 -0.76 -12.66 -18.60
N HIS A 180 -1.54 -13.14 -17.62
CA HIS A 180 -2.49 -14.23 -17.83
C HIS A 180 -3.90 -13.76 -18.22
N ARG A 181 -4.13 -12.46 -18.42
CA ARG A 181 -5.44 -11.87 -18.78
C ARG A 181 -6.56 -12.25 -17.79
N LEU A 182 -6.26 -12.23 -16.50
CA LEU A 182 -7.24 -12.50 -15.43
C LEU A 182 -8.29 -11.38 -15.31
N ASP A 183 -9.36 -11.60 -14.53
CA ASP A 183 -10.37 -10.55 -14.32
C ASP A 183 -9.73 -9.35 -13.57
N PRO A 184 -9.75 -8.12 -14.12
CA PRO A 184 -9.24 -6.92 -13.44
C PRO A 184 -9.84 -6.66 -12.06
N LYS A 185 -11.00 -7.26 -11.76
CA LYS A 185 -11.62 -7.20 -10.43
C LYS A 185 -10.72 -7.71 -9.32
N LEU A 186 -9.83 -8.66 -9.61
CA LEU A 186 -8.86 -9.20 -8.65
C LEU A 186 -7.91 -8.12 -8.13
N LEU A 187 -7.68 -7.05 -8.89
CA LEU A 187 -6.75 -5.97 -8.54
C LEU A 187 -7.44 -4.71 -8.00
N ARG A 188 -8.75 -4.75 -7.72
CA ARG A 188 -9.54 -3.57 -7.29
C ARG A 188 -9.00 -2.91 -6.03
N ASP A 189 -8.53 -3.72 -5.09
CA ASP A 189 -8.05 -3.25 -3.80
C ASP A 189 -6.56 -2.88 -3.81
N SER A 190 -5.92 -3.00 -4.98
CA SER A 190 -4.53 -2.58 -5.14
C SER A 190 -4.39 -1.06 -4.98
N LYS A 191 -3.30 -0.63 -4.33
CA LYS A 191 -2.97 0.79 -4.17
C LYS A 191 -2.88 1.52 -5.51
N THR A 192 -2.43 0.83 -6.56
CA THR A 192 -2.35 1.34 -7.93
C THR A 192 -3.74 1.74 -8.43
N VAL A 193 -4.69 0.81 -8.41
CA VAL A 193 -6.06 1.03 -8.92
C VAL A 193 -6.80 2.07 -8.07
N MET A 194 -6.64 2.07 -6.75
CA MET A 194 -7.24 3.10 -5.90
C MET A 194 -6.73 4.50 -6.24
N PHE A 195 -5.43 4.65 -6.50
CA PHE A 195 -4.82 5.91 -6.91
C PHE A 195 -5.32 6.35 -8.28
N ASP A 196 -5.36 5.43 -9.25
CA ASP A 196 -5.82 5.70 -10.61
C ASP A 196 -7.31 6.08 -10.64
N ASN A 197 -8.16 5.41 -9.85
CA ASN A 197 -9.57 5.77 -9.66
C ASN A 197 -9.76 7.20 -9.13
N ALA A 198 -8.93 7.62 -8.17
CA ALA A 198 -8.97 9.00 -7.68
C ALA A 198 -8.58 10.00 -8.79
N LEU A 199 -7.58 9.68 -9.62
CA LEU A 199 -7.18 10.52 -10.76
C LEU A 199 -8.29 10.58 -11.84
N ILE A 200 -8.96 9.47 -12.09
CA ILE A 200 -10.10 9.40 -13.00
C ILE A 200 -11.23 10.31 -12.52
N GLU A 201 -11.58 10.27 -11.23
CA GLU A 201 -12.61 11.12 -10.64
C GLU A 201 -12.22 12.61 -10.68
N LEU A 202 -10.96 12.95 -10.41
CA LEU A 202 -10.44 14.31 -10.61
C LEU A 202 -10.59 14.80 -12.06
N ARG A 203 -10.22 13.97 -13.05
CA ARG A 203 -10.37 14.29 -14.48
C ARG A 203 -11.84 14.38 -14.89
N ARG A 204 -12.71 13.54 -14.32
CA ARG A 204 -14.15 13.53 -14.59
C ARG A 204 -14.80 14.80 -14.08
N ALA A 205 -14.51 15.19 -12.84
CA ALA A 205 -15.07 16.40 -12.24
C ALA A 205 -14.75 17.66 -13.07
N ALA A 206 -13.54 17.75 -13.63
CA ALA A 206 -13.13 18.83 -14.53
C ALA A 206 -13.91 18.81 -15.87
N ARG A 207 -14.13 17.62 -16.46
CA ARG A 207 -14.79 17.45 -17.76
C ARG A 207 -16.30 17.65 -17.72
N ASP A 208 -16.98 17.13 -16.70
CA ASP A 208 -18.45 17.15 -16.54
C ASP A 208 -19.05 18.58 -16.44
N LEU A 209 -18.22 19.61 -16.47
CA LEU A 209 -18.60 21.01 -16.36
C LEU A 209 -18.23 21.83 -17.60
N VAL A 210 -17.63 21.22 -18.62
CA VAL A 210 -17.56 21.81 -19.96
C VAL A 210 -18.96 21.63 -20.58
N PRO A 211 -19.66 22.72 -20.97
CA PRO A 211 -20.93 22.55 -21.66
C PRO A 211 -20.71 21.69 -22.90
N ALA A 212 -21.58 20.70 -23.15
CA ALA A 212 -21.60 20.00 -24.42
C ALA A 212 -21.61 21.06 -25.56
N PRO A 213 -20.86 20.86 -26.66
CA PRO A 213 -20.87 21.81 -27.77
C PRO A 213 -22.32 22.02 -28.19
N ALA A 214 -22.80 23.27 -28.08
CA ALA A 214 -24.17 23.60 -28.45
C ALA A 214 -24.35 23.28 -29.94
N PRO A 215 -25.44 22.64 -30.36
CA PRO A 215 -25.69 22.30 -31.77
C PRO A 215 -25.81 23.56 -32.66
N SER A 216 -25.99 24.74 -32.07
CA SER A 216 -25.87 26.03 -32.74
C SER A 216 -24.45 26.58 -32.53
N GLY A 217 -23.71 26.85 -33.61
CA GLY A 217 -22.36 27.43 -33.62
C GLY A 217 -22.19 28.84 -33.02
N GLN A 218 -22.90 29.15 -31.94
CA GLN A 218 -22.63 30.27 -31.08
C GLN A 218 -21.47 29.90 -30.14
N PRO A 219 -20.47 30.79 -29.95
CA PRO A 219 -19.41 30.56 -28.98
C PRO A 219 -20.03 30.42 -27.58
N PRO A 220 -19.59 29.45 -26.76
CA PRO A 220 -20.11 29.27 -25.42
C PRO A 220 -19.94 30.58 -24.63
N LYS A 221 -21.03 31.07 -24.02
CA LYS A 221 -20.97 32.23 -23.11
C LYS A 221 -19.95 31.91 -22.01
N ARG A 222 -18.83 32.65 -21.98
CA ARG A 222 -17.86 32.58 -20.87
C ARG A 222 -18.61 32.91 -19.58
N ARG A 223 -18.74 31.92 -18.69
CA ARG A 223 -19.25 32.15 -17.32
C ARG A 223 -18.37 33.23 -16.67
N LYS A 224 -19.00 34.21 -16.01
CA LYS A 224 -18.27 35.26 -15.30
C LYS A 224 -17.53 34.63 -14.12
N THR A 225 -16.36 35.15 -13.77
CA THR A 225 -15.55 34.68 -12.63
C THR A 225 -16.31 34.72 -11.29
N SER A 226 -17.38 35.51 -11.21
CA SER A 226 -18.24 35.64 -10.03
C SER A 226 -19.40 34.63 -9.95
N GLU A 227 -19.62 33.79 -10.96
CA GLU A 227 -20.69 32.78 -10.93
C GLU A 227 -20.20 31.48 -10.27
N PRO A 228 -21.03 30.79 -9.45
CA PRO A 228 -20.67 29.49 -8.86
C PRO A 228 -20.15 28.51 -9.91
N THR A 229 -19.03 27.85 -9.64
CA THR A 229 -18.45 26.91 -10.60
C THR A 229 -19.28 25.64 -10.71
N LEU A 230 -19.65 25.07 -9.57
CA LEU A 230 -20.55 23.94 -9.47
C LEU A 230 -22.02 24.39 -9.59
N PRO A 231 -22.90 23.55 -10.14
CA PRO A 231 -24.33 23.84 -10.13
C PRO A 231 -24.85 23.92 -8.70
N LEU A 232 -25.82 24.81 -8.48
CA LEU A 232 -26.57 24.93 -7.24
C LEU A 232 -28.04 24.59 -7.55
N PRO A 233 -28.73 23.76 -6.75
CA PRO A 233 -28.28 23.14 -5.49
C PRO A 233 -27.16 22.10 -5.66
N PRO A 234 -26.37 21.83 -4.60
CA PRO A 234 -25.24 20.92 -4.64
C PRO A 234 -25.66 19.47 -4.93
N ASP A 235 -24.89 18.77 -5.76
CA ASP A 235 -25.03 17.33 -5.98
C ASP A 235 -24.14 16.60 -4.97
N GLU A 236 -24.72 16.27 -3.82
CA GLU A 236 -23.98 15.72 -2.68
C GLU A 236 -23.20 14.46 -3.06
N VAL A 237 -23.82 13.52 -3.78
CA VAL A 237 -23.19 12.25 -4.15
C VAL A 237 -21.99 12.46 -5.08
N ARG A 238 -22.08 13.43 -5.99
CA ARG A 238 -20.96 13.78 -6.87
C ARG A 238 -19.85 14.50 -6.11
N GLU A 239 -20.20 15.43 -5.23
CA GLU A 239 -19.23 16.17 -4.43
C GLU A 239 -18.51 15.27 -3.42
N GLU A 240 -19.20 14.32 -2.77
CA GLU A 240 -18.55 13.34 -1.88
C GLU A 240 -17.50 12.51 -2.60
N ARG A 241 -17.82 12.00 -3.79
CA ARG A 241 -16.87 11.24 -4.61
C ARG A 241 -15.64 12.07 -4.96
N LEU A 242 -15.85 13.35 -5.31
CA LEU A 242 -14.75 14.25 -5.62
C LEU A 242 -13.91 14.59 -4.39
N MET A 243 -14.54 14.85 -3.23
CA MET A 243 -13.85 15.11 -1.98
C MET A 243 -13.02 13.89 -1.53
N ALA A 244 -13.56 12.68 -1.68
CA ALA A 244 -12.83 11.44 -1.42
C ALA A 244 -11.60 11.30 -2.34
N ALA A 245 -11.75 11.58 -3.65
CA ALA A 245 -10.64 11.56 -4.59
C ALA A 245 -9.57 12.62 -4.27
N ILE A 246 -9.99 13.83 -3.89
CA ILE A 246 -9.09 14.89 -3.42
C ILE A 246 -8.31 14.42 -2.19
N ASN A 247 -8.98 13.86 -1.17
CA ASN A 247 -8.34 13.39 0.06
C ASN A 247 -7.39 12.21 -0.16
N ALA A 248 -7.69 11.34 -1.13
CA ALA A 248 -6.83 10.23 -1.53
C ALA A 248 -5.51 10.72 -2.16
N LEU A 249 -5.55 11.83 -2.91
CA LEU A 249 -4.42 12.34 -3.69
C LEU A 249 -3.72 13.55 -3.05
N SER A 250 -4.31 14.17 -2.03
CA SER A 250 -3.80 15.33 -1.32
C SER A 250 -2.99 14.91 -0.09
N THR A 251 -1.87 15.59 0.18
CA THR A 251 -1.15 15.43 1.46
C THR A 251 -1.93 15.97 2.65
N TYR A 252 -2.87 16.89 2.41
CA TYR A 252 -3.80 17.42 3.41
C TYR A 252 -5.17 16.75 3.28
N ASN A 253 -5.59 16.00 4.32
CA ASN A 253 -6.89 15.33 4.35
C ASN A 253 -7.96 16.24 4.96
N LEU A 254 -8.92 16.68 4.15
CA LEU A 254 -10.02 17.53 4.57
C LEU A 254 -10.95 16.84 5.56
N SER A 255 -11.16 15.52 5.45
CA SER A 255 -12.03 14.78 6.37
C SER A 255 -11.48 14.70 7.80
N ASN A 256 -10.18 14.93 7.98
CA ASN A 256 -9.57 15.01 9.30
C ASN A 256 -9.65 16.42 9.91
N SER A 257 -10.15 17.41 9.15
CA SER A 257 -10.31 18.79 9.61
C SER A 257 -11.35 18.89 10.73
N ARG A 258 -11.08 19.76 11.71
CA ARG A 258 -12.11 20.13 12.71
C ARG A 258 -13.36 20.72 12.07
N LEU A 259 -13.18 21.50 11.00
CA LEU A 259 -14.29 22.14 10.30
C LEU A 259 -15.22 21.11 9.66
N ASP A 260 -14.67 19.98 9.19
CA ASP A 260 -15.45 18.91 8.59
C ASP A 260 -16.49 18.34 9.55
N ARG A 261 -16.16 18.24 10.85
CA ARG A 261 -17.09 17.71 11.86
C ARG A 261 -18.32 18.60 12.10
N SER A 262 -18.18 19.91 11.94
CA SER A 262 -19.25 20.88 12.22
C SER A 262 -19.92 21.42 10.96
N HIS A 263 -19.18 21.50 9.85
CA HIS A 263 -19.58 22.14 8.61
C HIS A 263 -19.16 21.30 7.39
N HIS A 264 -19.38 19.98 7.45
CA HIS A 264 -19.05 19.02 6.38
C HIS A 264 -19.60 19.46 5.02
N ARG A 265 -20.89 19.84 4.98
CA ARG A 265 -21.59 20.28 3.77
C ARG A 265 -20.89 21.48 3.13
N ASP A 266 -20.49 22.46 3.93
CA ASP A 266 -19.85 23.69 3.45
C ASP A 266 -18.43 23.41 2.95
N LEU A 267 -17.65 22.65 3.73
CA LEU A 267 -16.27 22.29 3.37
C LEU A 267 -16.22 21.46 2.09
N ARG A 268 -17.11 20.46 1.98
CA ARG A 268 -17.24 19.61 0.79
C ARG A 268 -17.52 20.43 -0.45
N HIS A 269 -18.56 21.26 -0.43
CA HIS A 269 -18.97 22.03 -1.60
C HIS A 269 -17.87 23.00 -2.05
N VAL A 270 -17.33 23.78 -1.11
CA VAL A 270 -16.29 24.78 -1.41
C VAL A 270 -15.02 24.10 -1.93
N ALA A 271 -14.54 23.03 -1.30
CA ALA A 271 -13.34 22.32 -1.76
C ALA A 271 -13.51 21.76 -3.18
N CYS A 272 -14.67 21.14 -3.45
CA CYS A 272 -15.02 20.63 -4.78
C CYS A 272 -15.10 21.76 -5.82
N ALA A 273 -15.76 22.87 -5.50
CA ALA A 273 -15.90 24.02 -6.39
C ALA A 273 -14.56 24.67 -6.71
N VAL A 274 -13.70 24.85 -5.69
CA VAL A 274 -12.35 25.38 -5.86
C VAL A 274 -11.52 24.46 -6.75
N TYR A 275 -11.55 23.14 -6.52
CA TYR A 275 -10.81 22.20 -7.36
C TYR A 275 -11.22 22.32 -8.83
N VAL A 276 -12.53 22.31 -9.13
CA VAL A 276 -13.00 22.45 -10.51
C VAL A 276 -12.62 23.81 -11.11
N ARG A 277 -12.77 24.90 -10.34
CA ARG A 277 -12.40 26.24 -10.81
C ARG A 277 -10.92 26.30 -11.15
N MET A 278 -10.08 25.65 -10.34
CA MET A 278 -8.66 25.51 -10.58
C MET A 278 -8.36 24.63 -11.79
N ALA A 279 -9.08 23.53 -12.01
CA ALA A 279 -8.95 22.73 -13.22
C ALA A 279 -9.18 23.58 -14.48
N ARG A 280 -10.26 24.36 -14.52
CA ARG A 280 -10.55 25.30 -15.62
C ARG A 280 -9.49 26.39 -15.77
N TYR A 281 -8.96 26.90 -14.65
CA TYR A 281 -7.89 27.89 -14.69
C TYR A 281 -6.63 27.32 -15.35
N TYR A 282 -6.25 26.08 -15.04
CA TYR A 282 -5.13 25.41 -15.69
C TYR A 282 -5.39 25.20 -17.18
N ASP A 283 -6.58 24.72 -17.57
CA ASP A 283 -6.90 24.48 -18.99
C ASP A 283 -6.88 25.77 -19.84
N THR A 284 -7.11 26.93 -19.23
CA THR A 284 -7.21 28.23 -19.94
C THR A 284 -5.93 29.07 -19.86
N HIS A 285 -5.15 28.95 -18.78
CA HIS A 285 -3.99 29.82 -18.51
C HIS A 285 -2.66 29.05 -18.47
N ARG A 286 -2.67 27.71 -18.53
CA ARG A 286 -1.47 26.86 -18.51
C ARG A 286 -1.42 25.98 -19.76
N LYS A 287 -0.22 25.47 -20.05
CA LYS A 287 0.00 24.54 -21.18
C LYS A 287 -0.53 23.14 -20.89
N THR A 288 -0.51 22.76 -19.61
CA THR A 288 -0.89 21.43 -19.13
C THR A 288 -2.08 21.56 -18.17
N GLY A 289 -3.00 20.59 -18.24
CA GLY A 289 -4.13 20.52 -17.32
C GLY A 289 -3.69 20.27 -15.88
N ILE A 290 -4.58 20.51 -14.91
CA ILE A 290 -4.21 20.42 -13.50
C ILE A 290 -3.70 19.03 -13.09
N VAL A 291 -4.34 17.95 -13.56
CA VAL A 291 -3.92 16.58 -13.26
C VAL A 291 -2.54 16.30 -13.84
N ALA A 292 -2.30 16.72 -15.09
CA ALA A 292 -1.01 16.58 -15.73
C ALA A 292 0.11 17.35 -15.00
N SER A 293 -0.21 18.57 -14.56
CA SER A 293 0.73 19.40 -13.80
C SER A 293 1.01 18.86 -12.39
N LEU A 294 0.09 18.13 -11.76
CA LEU A 294 0.24 17.65 -10.38
C LEU A 294 0.82 16.24 -10.31
N PHE A 295 0.47 15.37 -11.25
CA PHE A 295 0.76 13.93 -11.20
C PHE A 295 1.56 13.42 -12.41
N GLY A 296 1.77 14.26 -13.42
CA GLY A 296 2.52 13.91 -14.64
C GLY A 296 1.62 13.58 -15.83
N GLU A 297 2.23 13.23 -16.96
CA GLU A 297 1.53 13.08 -18.23
C GLU A 297 1.20 11.63 -18.55
N GLU A 298 0.11 11.44 -19.30
CA GLU A 298 -0.28 10.12 -19.78
C GLU A 298 0.57 9.77 -21.00
N THR A 299 1.43 8.77 -20.83
CA THR A 299 2.36 8.32 -21.86
C THR A 299 2.41 6.79 -21.87
N ALA A 300 2.72 6.22 -23.03
CA ALA A 300 3.04 4.80 -23.16
C ALA A 300 4.55 4.63 -23.05
N MET A 301 5.00 3.76 -22.15
CA MET A 301 6.41 3.42 -22.00
C MET A 301 6.63 1.91 -22.14
N PRO A 302 7.80 1.47 -22.62
CA PRO A 302 8.18 0.06 -22.56
C PRO A 302 8.06 -0.47 -21.14
N TYR A 303 7.56 -1.70 -21.00
CA TYR A 303 7.31 -2.33 -19.72
C TYR A 303 7.94 -3.71 -19.68
N THR A 304 8.60 -4.04 -18.57
CA THR A 304 9.20 -5.37 -18.34
C THR A 304 8.32 -6.13 -17.36
N MET A 305 7.61 -7.14 -17.86
CA MET A 305 6.81 -8.02 -17.01
C MET A 305 7.68 -8.78 -16.02
N PHE A 306 7.23 -8.86 -14.77
CA PHE A 306 7.92 -9.53 -13.67
C PHE A 306 9.33 -8.98 -13.46
N ALA A 307 9.48 -7.66 -13.53
CA ALA A 307 10.75 -7.00 -13.24
C ALA A 307 11.30 -7.47 -11.87
N SER A 308 12.61 -7.74 -11.84
CA SER A 308 13.31 -8.29 -10.67
C SER A 308 12.92 -9.72 -10.27
N ALA A 309 12.15 -10.47 -11.07
CA ALA A 309 11.94 -11.90 -10.88
C ALA A 309 12.78 -12.75 -11.84
N VAL A 310 13.11 -13.98 -11.43
CA VAL A 310 13.62 -15.00 -12.35
C VAL A 310 12.42 -15.58 -13.10
N PHE A 311 12.18 -15.07 -14.31
CA PHE A 311 11.02 -15.45 -15.12
C PHE A 311 11.44 -15.90 -16.52
N PHE A 312 10.81 -16.97 -17.00
CA PHE A 312 10.95 -17.42 -18.39
C PHE A 312 9.61 -17.94 -18.91
N ALA A 313 9.20 -17.41 -20.06
CA ALA A 313 8.08 -17.95 -20.84
C ALA A 313 8.64 -18.75 -22.02
N PRO A 314 8.23 -20.02 -22.21
CA PRO A 314 8.73 -20.87 -23.30
C PRO A 314 8.26 -20.38 -24.68
N GLU A 315 7.10 -19.73 -24.72
CA GLU A 315 6.51 -19.19 -25.93
C GLU A 315 6.40 -17.67 -25.81
N ARG A 316 6.42 -16.99 -26.96
CA ARG A 316 6.14 -15.56 -27.00
C ARG A 316 4.71 -15.32 -26.59
N HIS A 317 4.51 -14.30 -25.75
CA HIS A 317 3.19 -13.92 -25.34
C HIS A 317 2.37 -13.44 -26.55
N GLU A 318 1.12 -13.89 -26.63
CA GLU A 318 0.17 -13.47 -27.66
C GLU A 318 -0.19 -11.99 -27.53
N ASP A 319 -0.37 -11.31 -28.67
CA ASP A 319 -0.79 -9.92 -28.70
C ASP A 319 -2.08 -9.70 -27.89
N CYS A 320 -2.06 -8.70 -27.01
CA CYS A 320 -3.23 -8.35 -26.22
C CYS A 320 -3.22 -6.91 -25.75
N GLU A 321 -4.41 -6.48 -25.36
CA GLU A 321 -4.62 -5.24 -24.63
C GLU A 321 -5.37 -5.57 -23.34
N TYR A 322 -4.74 -5.28 -22.21
CA TYR A 322 -5.30 -5.49 -20.88
C TYR A 322 -5.57 -4.12 -20.26
N ARG A 323 -6.85 -3.84 -19.97
CA ARG A 323 -7.28 -2.60 -19.33
C ARG A 323 -7.47 -2.86 -17.84
N LEU A 324 -6.58 -2.30 -17.03
CA LEU A 324 -6.76 -2.30 -15.58
C LEU A 324 -7.86 -1.30 -15.19
N ASP A 325 -7.78 -0.10 -15.77
CA ASP A 325 -8.76 0.97 -15.65
C ASP A 325 -8.70 1.89 -16.89
N PRO A 326 -9.55 2.92 -17.02
CA PRO A 326 -9.56 3.82 -18.18
C PRO A 326 -8.26 4.56 -18.49
N ILE A 327 -7.35 4.73 -17.52
CA ILE A 327 -6.07 5.46 -17.69
C ILE A 327 -4.84 4.55 -17.58
N HIS A 328 -5.02 3.27 -17.27
CA HIS A 328 -3.94 2.30 -17.07
C HIS A 328 -4.16 1.06 -17.94
N ILE A 329 -3.41 0.99 -19.03
CA ILE A 329 -3.57 -0.03 -20.08
C ILE A 329 -2.22 -0.66 -20.39
N TYR A 330 -2.18 -1.98 -20.36
CA TYR A 330 -1.04 -2.77 -20.81
C TYR A 330 -1.30 -3.27 -22.22
N ARG A 331 -0.29 -3.20 -23.08
CA ARG A 331 -0.34 -3.71 -24.45
C ARG A 331 0.84 -4.62 -24.69
N CYS A 332 0.58 -5.80 -25.23
CA CYS A 332 1.61 -6.70 -25.75
C CYS A 332 1.49 -6.71 -27.28
N GLN A 333 2.60 -6.45 -27.97
CA GLN A 333 2.71 -6.58 -29.43
C GLN A 333 4.01 -7.32 -29.77
N ASN A 334 3.91 -8.45 -30.47
CA ASN A 334 5.03 -9.31 -30.83
C ASN A 334 5.88 -9.75 -29.62
N GLY A 335 5.28 -9.89 -28.44
CA GLY A 335 5.96 -10.22 -27.18
C GLY A 335 6.62 -9.04 -26.46
N PHE A 336 6.55 -7.81 -27.01
CA PHE A 336 7.00 -6.59 -26.33
C PHE A 336 5.84 -5.94 -25.60
N TRP A 337 6.08 -5.59 -24.33
CA TRP A 337 5.07 -4.98 -23.48
C TRP A 337 5.28 -3.47 -23.39
N GLU A 338 4.17 -2.75 -23.46
CA GLU A 338 4.07 -1.33 -23.19
C GLU A 338 3.00 -1.10 -22.13
N CYS A 339 3.23 -0.13 -21.26
CA CYS A 339 2.27 0.31 -20.27
C CYS A 339 1.93 1.77 -20.53
N MET A 340 0.67 2.04 -20.83
CA MET A 340 0.11 3.38 -20.89
C MET A 340 -0.47 3.72 -19.53
N ARG A 341 0.09 4.75 -18.89
CA ARG A 341 -0.40 5.28 -17.61
C ARG A 341 0.01 6.74 -17.43
N ILE A 342 -0.43 7.35 -16.34
CA ILE A 342 0.10 8.65 -15.92
C ILE A 342 1.49 8.44 -15.31
N HIS A 343 2.52 8.94 -16.00
CA HIS A 343 3.91 8.91 -15.59
C HIS A 343 4.30 10.22 -14.91
N GLY A 344 4.63 10.13 -13.63
CA GLY A 344 5.04 11.22 -12.76
C GLY A 344 5.00 10.78 -11.31
N SER A 345 4.62 11.68 -10.39
CA SER A 345 4.51 11.32 -8.97
C SER A 345 3.33 10.38 -8.73
N ARG A 346 3.62 9.18 -8.21
CA ARG A 346 2.61 8.25 -7.68
C ARG A 346 2.38 8.41 -6.18
N GLN A 347 2.86 9.51 -5.62
CA GLN A 347 2.62 9.90 -4.25
C GLN A 347 1.53 10.98 -4.19
N LYS A 348 1.06 11.28 -2.98
CA LYS A 348 0.15 12.38 -2.73
C LYS A 348 0.81 13.71 -3.13
N SER A 349 0.05 14.61 -3.73
CA SER A 349 0.53 15.91 -4.19
C SER A 349 0.56 16.91 -3.03
N SER A 350 1.75 17.43 -2.72
CA SER A 350 1.94 18.53 -1.76
C SER A 350 1.22 19.80 -2.20
N LYS A 351 1.32 20.14 -3.47
CA LYS A 351 0.67 21.30 -4.08
C LYS A 351 -0.86 21.21 -4.02
N LEU A 352 -1.44 20.02 -4.20
CA LEU A 352 -2.87 19.80 -3.96
C LEU A 352 -3.21 19.98 -2.47
N GLY A 353 -2.35 19.48 -1.58
CA GLY A 353 -2.46 19.68 -0.13
C GLY A 353 -2.47 21.13 0.30
N GLU A 354 -1.56 21.95 -0.23
CA GLU A 354 -1.51 23.40 0.02
C GLU A 354 -2.82 24.08 -0.43
N MET A 355 -3.34 23.69 -1.61
CA MET A 355 -4.62 24.20 -2.10
C MET A 355 -5.78 23.87 -1.14
N MET A 356 -5.88 22.61 -0.69
CA MET A 356 -6.97 22.17 0.17
C MET A 356 -6.86 22.73 1.58
N ARG A 357 -5.64 22.82 2.13
CA ARG A 357 -5.38 23.48 3.41
C ARG A 357 -5.78 24.95 3.38
N ALA A 358 -5.51 25.65 2.27
CA ALA A 358 -5.91 27.04 2.10
C ALA A 358 -7.44 27.21 1.99
N CYS A 359 -8.14 26.25 1.38
CA CYS A 359 -9.60 26.21 1.37
C CYS A 359 -10.15 26.09 2.79
N ASP A 360 -9.69 25.10 3.56
CA ASP A 360 -10.11 24.89 4.95
C ASP A 360 -9.80 26.10 5.82
N GLN A 361 -8.58 26.65 5.72
CA GLN A 361 -8.21 27.84 6.47
C GLN A 361 -9.16 29.02 6.22
N ARG A 362 -9.40 29.37 4.95
CA ARG A 362 -10.23 30.52 4.59
C ARG A 362 -11.69 30.31 4.96
N LEU A 363 -12.20 29.09 4.81
CA LEU A 363 -13.56 28.77 5.21
C LEU A 363 -13.73 28.81 6.74
N ARG A 364 -12.72 28.38 7.52
CA ARG A 364 -12.71 28.55 8.99
C ARG A 364 -12.75 30.02 9.39
N LEU A 365 -12.04 30.90 8.70
CA LEU A 365 -12.12 32.34 8.98
C LEU A 365 -13.53 32.91 8.75
N ALA A 366 -14.32 32.30 7.86
CA ALA A 366 -15.70 32.72 7.60
C ALA A 366 -16.74 32.08 8.55
N LEU A 367 -16.53 30.83 8.99
CA LEU A 367 -17.53 30.04 9.73
C LEU A 367 -17.16 29.68 11.19
N ASP A 368 -15.87 29.53 11.51
CA ASP A 368 -15.36 29.22 12.86
C ASP A 368 -14.13 30.10 13.20
N PRO A 369 -14.32 31.43 13.36
CA PRO A 369 -13.23 32.36 13.62
C PRO A 369 -12.55 32.15 14.99
N ALA A 370 -13.14 31.33 15.88
CA ALA A 370 -12.55 31.00 17.17
C ALA A 370 -11.35 30.03 17.04
N HIS A 371 -11.24 29.28 15.95
CA HIS A 371 -10.19 28.27 15.75
C HIS A 371 -9.50 28.37 14.37
N PRO A 372 -8.83 29.50 14.08
CA PRO A 372 -8.18 29.70 12.79
C PRO A 372 -6.98 28.76 12.61
N LEU A 373 -6.80 28.27 11.38
CA LEU A 373 -5.54 27.63 10.98
C LEU A 373 -4.45 28.68 10.78
N LYS A 374 -3.18 28.28 11.01
CA LYS A 374 -2.01 29.13 10.78
C LYS A 374 -1.99 29.64 9.34
N GLU A 375 -1.77 30.94 9.17
CA GLU A 375 -1.62 31.59 7.87
C GLU A 375 -0.39 31.11 7.11
N GLU A 376 -0.66 30.60 5.91
CA GLU A 376 0.33 30.18 4.95
C GLU A 376 0.23 31.05 3.70
N LYS A 377 1.39 31.43 3.16
CA LYS A 377 1.47 32.32 2.00
C LYS A 377 1.04 31.57 0.74
N VAL A 378 -0.23 31.67 0.38
CA VAL A 378 -0.74 31.17 -0.90
C VAL A 378 -0.69 32.23 -2.01
N PRO A 379 -0.54 31.82 -3.28
CA PRO A 379 -0.60 32.75 -4.41
C PRO A 379 -1.90 33.56 -4.45
N LYS A 380 -1.81 34.85 -4.79
CA LYS A 380 -2.97 35.77 -4.82
C LYS A 380 -4.12 35.29 -5.71
N TYR A 381 -3.80 34.65 -6.83
CA TYR A 381 -4.82 34.12 -7.75
C TYR A 381 -5.62 32.97 -7.11
N LEU A 382 -4.95 32.09 -6.35
CA LEU A 382 -5.57 30.96 -5.66
C LEU A 382 -6.43 31.47 -4.50
N ALA A 383 -5.89 32.39 -3.69
CA ALA A 383 -6.63 33.06 -2.63
C ALA A 383 -7.94 33.65 -3.15
N LYS A 384 -7.88 34.44 -4.23
CA LYS A 384 -9.06 35.05 -4.86
C LYS A 384 -10.07 34.00 -5.33
N ILE A 385 -9.61 32.92 -5.96
CA ILE A 385 -10.47 31.82 -6.41
C ILE A 385 -11.23 31.19 -5.23
N ILE A 386 -10.55 30.96 -4.11
CA ILE A 386 -11.14 30.39 -2.89
C ILE A 386 -12.16 31.36 -2.31
N ASP A 387 -11.77 32.63 -2.12
CA ASP A 387 -12.62 33.65 -1.52
C ASP A 387 -13.91 33.88 -2.36
N ASP A 388 -13.80 33.91 -3.69
CA ASP A 388 -14.94 34.05 -4.60
C ASP A 388 -15.93 32.87 -4.48
N GLU A 389 -15.45 31.62 -4.35
CA GLU A 389 -16.32 30.44 -4.17
C GLU A 389 -16.94 30.36 -2.79
N ILE A 390 -16.22 30.76 -1.74
CA ILE A 390 -16.78 30.84 -0.37
C ILE A 390 -17.93 31.85 -0.34
N VAL A 391 -17.73 33.04 -0.93
CA VAL A 391 -18.79 34.06 -1.00
C VAL A 391 -20.00 33.56 -1.80
N ALA A 392 -19.76 32.91 -2.93
CA ALA A 392 -20.83 32.33 -3.75
C ALA A 392 -21.65 31.28 -2.98
N TRP A 393 -20.98 30.37 -2.27
CA TRP A 393 -21.63 29.35 -1.47
C TRP A 393 -22.41 29.93 -0.29
N LEU A 394 -21.78 30.77 0.54
CA LEU A 394 -22.41 31.32 1.74
C LEU A 394 -23.58 32.26 1.41
N SER A 395 -23.48 33.03 0.32
CA SER A 395 -24.60 33.86 -0.14
C SER A 395 -25.78 33.03 -0.64
N TRP A 396 -25.51 31.93 -1.34
CA TRP A 396 -26.55 30.99 -1.74
C TRP A 396 -27.17 30.29 -0.53
N ASP A 397 -26.36 29.80 0.41
CA ASP A 397 -26.85 29.13 1.61
C ASP A 397 -27.72 30.08 2.44
N ALA A 398 -27.27 31.31 2.70
CA ALA A 398 -28.04 32.33 3.40
C ALA A 398 -29.40 32.63 2.72
N ALA A 399 -29.44 32.66 1.38
CA ALA A 399 -30.67 32.90 0.62
C ALA A 399 -31.62 31.69 0.60
N HIS A 400 -31.11 30.48 0.84
CA HIS A 400 -31.87 29.22 0.80
C HIS A 400 -31.98 28.56 2.18
N GLN A 401 -31.62 29.27 3.26
CA GLN A 401 -31.85 28.75 4.60
C GLN A 401 -33.36 28.54 4.80
N PRO A 402 -33.78 27.40 5.38
CA PRO A 402 -35.17 27.14 5.65
C PRO A 402 -35.72 28.27 6.53
N VAL A 403 -36.83 28.87 6.12
CA VAL A 403 -37.52 29.90 6.90
C VAL A 403 -37.90 29.28 8.24
N LYS A 404 -37.21 29.68 9.31
CA LYS A 404 -37.56 29.29 10.67
C LYS A 404 -38.85 30.02 11.04
N ILE A 405 -39.98 29.33 10.93
CA ILE A 405 -41.26 29.85 11.43
C ILE A 405 -41.31 29.54 12.92
N ASP A 406 -40.99 30.53 13.74
CA ASP A 406 -41.20 30.47 15.18
C ASP A 406 -42.69 30.74 15.46
N ILE A 407 -43.43 29.70 15.82
CA ILE A 407 -44.85 29.81 16.14
C ILE A 407 -44.96 30.12 17.63
N ASP A 408 -45.27 31.38 17.94
CA ASP A 408 -45.54 31.81 19.31
C ASP A 408 -46.84 31.15 19.84
N LEU A 409 -46.68 30.14 20.70
CA LEU A 409 -47.78 29.38 21.31
C LEU A 409 -48.45 30.15 22.47
N SER A 410 -47.92 31.30 22.90
CA SER A 410 -48.51 32.08 24.00
C SER A 410 -49.94 32.55 23.69
N GLN A 411 -50.26 32.74 22.41
CA GLN A 411 -51.60 33.15 21.97
C GLN A 411 -52.62 32.00 21.95
N LEU A 412 -52.19 30.74 21.98
CA LEU A 412 -53.11 29.60 22.05
C LEU A 412 -53.90 29.58 23.36
N GLY A 413 -53.33 30.09 24.46
CA GLY A 413 -54.04 30.23 25.74
C GLY A 413 -55.23 31.18 25.64
N HIS A 414 -55.07 32.30 24.94
CA HIS A 414 -56.14 33.27 24.68
C HIS A 414 -57.20 32.73 23.72
N ILE A 415 -56.79 31.98 22.69
CA ILE A 415 -57.74 31.34 21.78
C ILE A 415 -58.58 30.29 22.51
N ARG A 416 -57.95 29.48 23.38
CA ARG A 416 -58.67 28.48 24.20
C ARG A 416 -59.63 29.12 25.20
N SER A 417 -59.23 30.19 25.88
CA SER A 417 -60.10 30.88 26.84
C SER A 417 -61.24 31.63 26.15
N ALA A 418 -60.99 32.29 25.02
CA ALA A 418 -62.02 32.93 24.22
C ALA A 418 -63.00 31.90 23.63
N ALA A 419 -62.52 30.75 23.17
CA ALA A 419 -63.37 29.66 22.71
C ALA A 419 -64.22 29.07 23.84
N ALA A 420 -63.65 28.89 25.04
CA ALA A 420 -64.39 28.43 26.21
C ALA A 420 -65.50 29.42 26.62
N GLN A 421 -65.21 30.72 26.61
CA GLN A 421 -66.21 31.76 26.88
C GLN A 421 -67.30 31.83 25.80
N THR A 422 -66.93 31.67 24.53
CA THR A 422 -67.90 31.65 23.42
C THR A 422 -68.79 30.42 23.50
N ARG A 423 -68.24 29.25 23.86
CA ARG A 423 -69.02 28.04 24.14
C ARG A 423 -70.03 28.26 25.27
N GLU A 424 -69.58 28.86 26.38
CA GLU A 424 -70.44 29.16 27.54
C GLU A 424 -71.59 30.12 27.20
N ALA A 425 -71.30 31.11 26.34
CA ALA A 425 -72.28 32.10 25.90
C ALA A 425 -73.33 31.54 24.91
N LEU A 426 -72.99 30.43 24.22
CA LEU A 426 -73.88 29.78 23.25
C LEU A 426 -74.69 28.62 23.86
N LEU A 427 -74.35 28.18 25.08
CA LEU A 427 -75.09 27.14 25.79
C LEU A 427 -76.52 27.60 26.12
N ILE A 428 -77.50 26.73 25.93
CA ILE A 428 -78.89 26.95 26.35
C ILE A 428 -79.07 26.44 27.80
N ASP A 429 -80.04 26.94 28.57
CA ASP A 429 -80.20 26.57 30.00
C ASP A 429 -80.32 25.05 30.25
N GLU A 430 -80.95 24.33 29.32
CA GLU A 430 -81.05 22.86 29.34
C GLU A 430 -79.67 22.18 29.18
N GLU A 431 -78.79 22.75 28.35
CA GLU A 431 -77.43 22.23 28.13
C GLU A 431 -76.48 22.61 29.29
N ARG A 432 -76.76 23.68 30.05
CA ARG A 432 -75.98 24.04 31.27
C ARG A 432 -76.20 23.05 32.40
N GLU A 433 -77.42 22.54 32.52
CA GLU A 433 -77.75 21.51 33.51
C GLU A 433 -77.11 20.16 33.13
N ASP A 434 -77.12 19.80 31.84
CA ASP A 434 -76.44 18.59 31.34
C ASP A 434 -74.91 18.65 31.51
N ASP A 435 -74.26 19.79 31.22
CA ASP A 435 -72.81 19.97 31.43
C ASP A 435 -72.44 20.00 32.92
N ALA A 436 -73.32 20.53 33.79
CA ALA A 436 -73.11 20.49 35.23
C ALA A 436 -73.24 19.05 35.76
N LEU A 437 -74.23 18.29 35.31
CA LEU A 437 -74.41 16.88 35.67
C LEU A 437 -73.23 16.01 35.20
N ALA A 438 -72.71 16.25 33.99
CA ALA A 438 -71.52 15.57 33.47
C ALA A 438 -70.24 15.91 34.27
N GLN A 439 -70.06 17.17 34.73
CA GLN A 439 -68.93 17.55 35.59
C GLN A 439 -69.00 16.94 36.99
N VAL A 440 -70.22 16.76 37.54
CA VAL A 440 -70.41 16.06 38.82
C VAL A 440 -70.11 14.56 38.68
N ASP A 441 -70.46 13.92 37.56
CA ASP A 441 -70.15 12.50 37.29
C ASP A 441 -68.65 12.23 37.12
N VAL A 442 -67.90 13.17 36.53
CA VAL A 442 -66.43 13.08 36.44
C VAL A 442 -65.78 13.30 37.81
N ALA A 443 -66.23 14.29 38.59
CA ALA A 443 -65.70 14.54 39.93
C ALA A 443 -66.02 13.42 40.94
N GLY A 444 -67.12 12.69 40.76
CA GLY A 444 -67.48 11.52 41.58
C GLY A 444 -66.69 10.25 41.27
N SER A 445 -66.04 10.19 40.09
CA SER A 445 -65.28 9.01 39.64
C SER A 445 -63.76 9.11 39.87
N GLU A 446 -63.23 10.28 40.22
CA GLU A 446 -61.76 10.49 40.39
C GLU A 446 -61.27 10.40 41.86
N GLN A 447 -62.09 9.96 42.82
CA GLN A 447 -61.70 9.81 44.23
C GLN A 447 -61.22 8.41 44.67
N LEU A 448 -60.96 7.49 43.73
CA LEU A 448 -60.24 6.25 44.02
C LEU A 448 -59.07 6.05 43.05
N GLU A 449 -57.87 6.09 43.64
CA GLU A 449 -56.53 5.79 43.10
C GLU A 449 -55.89 6.77 42.11
N ALA A 450 -55.30 7.84 42.66
CA ALA A 450 -54.18 8.54 42.04
C ALA A 450 -53.05 8.76 43.08
N LYS A 451 -52.06 7.85 43.08
CA LYS A 451 -50.69 8.12 43.52
C LYS A 451 -49.81 8.28 42.26
N PRO A 452 -48.76 9.09 42.32
CA PRO A 452 -48.45 10.06 41.27
C PRO A 452 -47.68 9.46 40.10
N ALA A 453 -48.13 9.77 38.88
CA ALA A 453 -47.28 9.73 37.69
C ALA A 453 -46.65 11.13 37.54
N SER A 454 -45.40 11.26 37.98
CA SER A 454 -44.56 12.44 37.72
C SER A 454 -43.79 12.29 36.42
N ASP A 455 -43.88 13.32 35.60
CA ASP A 455 -42.93 13.79 34.58
C ASP A 455 -42.52 12.84 33.43
N VAL A 456 -43.07 13.13 32.25
CA VAL A 456 -42.44 12.82 30.96
C VAL A 456 -42.16 14.13 30.23
N ILE A 457 -40.99 14.70 30.51
CA ILE A 457 -40.25 15.51 29.54
C ILE A 457 -39.06 14.66 29.12
N ALA A 458 -38.90 14.53 27.81
CA ALA A 458 -37.80 13.84 27.18
C ALA A 458 -36.47 14.52 27.50
N GLU A 459 -35.49 13.74 27.96
CA GLU A 459 -34.08 14.05 27.70
C GLU A 459 -33.23 12.78 27.66
N ALA A 460 -32.26 12.81 26.73
CA ALA A 460 -30.92 12.24 26.78
C ALA A 460 -30.67 10.95 27.61
N VAL A 461 -30.23 9.90 26.91
CA VAL A 461 -29.44 8.84 27.52
C VAL A 461 -27.96 9.21 27.38
N THR A 462 -27.39 9.71 28.47
CA THR A 462 -26.00 9.44 28.87
C THR A 462 -26.05 8.51 30.07
N VAL A 463 -25.33 7.39 30.04
CA VAL A 463 -25.04 6.59 31.24
C VAL A 463 -23.63 6.92 31.74
N PRO A 464 -23.44 7.16 33.05
CA PRO A 464 -22.17 7.52 33.65
C PRO A 464 -21.38 6.32 34.15
N MET A 465 -20.18 6.68 34.58
CA MET A 465 -19.06 5.93 35.14
C MET A 465 -19.32 5.45 36.58
N GLY A 466 -18.80 4.25 36.90
CA GLY A 466 -18.57 3.69 38.24
C GLY A 466 -17.84 2.36 38.05
N GLN A 467 -16.50 2.37 38.03
CA GLN A 467 -15.62 2.00 39.16
C GLN A 467 -15.87 0.57 39.67
N ASP A 468 -15.09 -0.37 39.14
CA ASP A 468 -14.59 -1.53 39.86
C ASP A 468 -13.09 -1.66 39.50
N ASP A 469 -12.27 -1.68 40.54
CA ASP A 469 -10.82 -1.93 40.52
C ASP A 469 -10.56 -3.44 40.37
N ALA A 470 -9.62 -3.83 39.48
CA ALA A 470 -8.57 -4.85 39.72
C ALA A 470 -7.98 -5.43 38.41
N ASP A 471 -6.65 -5.51 38.39
CA ASP A 471 -5.77 -6.40 37.63
C ASP A 471 -5.45 -6.11 36.15
N GLU A 472 -4.54 -5.15 35.95
CA GLU A 472 -3.45 -5.29 34.98
C GLU A 472 -2.38 -6.26 35.51
N PRO A 473 -1.75 -7.09 34.66
CA PRO A 473 -0.35 -7.43 34.82
C PRO A 473 0.48 -6.57 33.86
N THR A 474 0.96 -5.43 34.38
CA THR A 474 2.17 -4.78 33.88
C THR A 474 3.36 -5.58 34.42
N ILE A 475 4.03 -6.36 33.57
CA ILE A 475 5.38 -6.84 33.87
C ILE A 475 6.36 -5.87 33.20
N SER A 476 6.87 -4.97 34.02
CA SER A 476 8.17 -4.33 33.80
C SER A 476 9.25 -5.36 34.12
N THR A 477 10.26 -5.50 33.27
CA THR A 477 11.51 -6.17 33.64
C THR A 477 12.66 -5.40 33.03
N ASP A 478 13.08 -4.36 33.73
CA ASP A 478 14.48 -3.96 33.73
C ASP A 478 15.16 -4.56 34.97
N GLN A 479 16.40 -5.00 34.75
CA GLN A 479 17.41 -5.49 35.70
C GLN A 479 17.47 -6.99 36.03
N PHE A 480 18.12 -7.73 35.13
CA PHE A 480 19.36 -8.45 35.45
C PHE A 480 20.38 -8.00 34.38
N GLY A 481 21.54 -7.44 34.70
CA GLY A 481 22.55 -7.98 35.60
C GLY A 481 23.80 -8.20 34.74
N ALA A 482 24.76 -7.29 34.86
CA ALA A 482 26.03 -7.36 34.16
C ALA A 482 26.72 -8.71 34.36
N VAL A 483 27.14 -9.35 33.27
CA VAL A 483 28.21 -10.35 33.28
C VAL A 483 29.19 -10.03 32.16
N ALA A 484 30.43 -9.88 32.56
CA ALA A 484 31.60 -9.51 31.77
C ALA A 484 31.85 -10.44 30.57
N PRO A 485 32.55 -9.95 29.53
CA PRO A 485 32.98 -10.78 28.41
C PRO A 485 34.13 -11.70 28.87
N LEU A 486 33.90 -13.01 28.87
CA LEU A 486 34.94 -14.01 29.03
C LEU A 486 35.20 -14.68 27.68
N LEU A 487 36.23 -14.17 27.01
CA LEU A 487 37.23 -14.90 26.23
C LEU A 487 36.71 -16.11 25.42
N ALA A 488 36.41 -15.88 24.14
CA ALA A 488 36.68 -16.90 23.13
C ALA A 488 38.22 -16.99 22.92
N PRO A 489 38.82 -18.19 22.92
CA PRO A 489 40.20 -18.34 22.52
C PRO A 489 40.31 -18.26 21.00
N THR A 490 41.23 -17.45 20.51
CA THR A 490 41.81 -17.59 19.17
C THR A 490 42.41 -18.99 19.00
N PRO A 491 42.26 -19.61 17.83
CA PRO A 491 43.43 -19.62 16.94
C PRO A 491 43.10 -19.30 15.47
N THR A 492 43.76 -18.26 14.98
CA THR A 492 44.64 -18.22 13.80
C THR A 492 44.30 -19.06 12.55
N SER A 493 43.85 -18.31 11.53
CA SER A 493 44.29 -18.29 10.12
C SER A 493 44.03 -19.49 9.18
N ALA A 494 43.11 -19.30 8.23
CA ALA A 494 43.45 -19.13 6.81
C ALA A 494 42.25 -18.55 6.02
N ALA A 495 42.55 -17.63 5.09
CA ALA A 495 41.64 -16.68 4.47
C ALA A 495 40.56 -17.28 3.53
N THR A 496 39.34 -16.73 3.62
CA THR A 496 38.44 -16.43 2.50
C THR A 496 37.37 -15.46 3.02
N ALA A 497 37.30 -14.26 2.45
CA ALA A 497 36.49 -13.14 2.93
C ALA A 497 34.99 -13.42 2.81
N SER A 498 34.24 -13.18 3.89
CA SER A 498 32.78 -13.27 3.97
C SER A 498 32.13 -11.90 3.72
N ALA A 499 31.21 -11.83 2.76
CA ALA A 499 30.53 -10.63 2.30
C ALA A 499 29.29 -10.22 3.13
N ASP A 500 29.37 -10.30 4.47
CA ASP A 500 28.29 -9.84 5.38
C ASP A 500 28.65 -8.52 6.11
N ALA A 501 29.65 -7.79 5.62
CA ALA A 501 30.11 -6.49 6.14
C ALA A 501 29.88 -5.32 5.14
N ALA A 502 28.96 -5.46 4.19
CA ALA A 502 28.87 -4.57 3.02
C ALA A 502 27.86 -3.41 3.14
N ASN A 503 27.09 -3.31 4.23
CA ASN A 503 26.14 -2.19 4.44
C ASN A 503 26.54 -1.20 5.53
N GLU A 504 27.69 -1.38 6.17
CA GLU A 504 28.30 -0.35 7.04
C GLU A 504 29.52 0.20 6.30
N LEU A 505 29.60 1.52 6.14
CA LEU A 505 30.80 2.14 5.58
C LEU A 505 31.98 1.74 6.47
N ALA A 506 33.04 1.19 5.88
CA ALA A 506 34.26 0.92 6.63
C ALA A 506 34.68 2.18 7.41
N PRO A 507 35.20 2.09 8.65
CA PRO A 507 35.42 3.28 9.49
C PRO A 507 36.27 4.39 8.84
N ALA A 508 37.20 4.02 7.95
CA ALA A 508 37.98 4.98 7.16
C ALA A 508 37.14 5.72 6.10
N ALA A 509 36.18 5.02 5.47
CA ALA A 509 35.26 5.59 4.48
C ALA A 509 34.28 6.59 5.14
N ALA A 510 33.72 6.26 6.31
CA ALA A 510 32.84 7.18 7.03
C ALA A 510 33.58 8.45 7.50
N VAL A 511 34.84 8.31 7.94
CA VAL A 511 35.69 9.46 8.31
C VAL A 511 36.05 10.32 7.10
N TYR A 512 36.28 9.70 5.93
CA TYR A 512 36.53 10.42 4.68
C TYR A 512 35.29 11.22 4.24
N LEU A 513 34.10 10.60 4.30
CA LEU A 513 32.81 11.24 3.99
C LEU A 513 32.54 12.47 4.88
N ARG A 514 32.75 12.35 6.21
CA ARG A 514 32.64 13.47 7.16
C ARG A 514 33.64 14.59 6.83
N ALA A 515 34.87 14.23 6.47
CA ALA A 515 35.89 15.22 6.11
C ALA A 515 35.54 16.01 4.84
N LEU A 516 34.87 15.38 3.86
CA LEU A 516 34.37 16.08 2.67
C LEU A 516 33.20 17.04 3.00
N LEU A 517 32.27 16.64 3.87
CA LEU A 517 31.18 17.51 4.35
C LEU A 517 31.70 18.74 5.12
N GLU A 518 32.74 18.55 5.93
CA GLU A 518 33.36 19.61 6.74
C GLU A 518 34.44 20.40 5.98
N GLN A 519 34.72 20.05 4.72
CA GLN A 519 35.78 20.62 3.89
C GLN A 519 37.18 20.59 4.56
N ASN A 520 37.49 19.49 5.26
CA ASN A 520 38.73 19.32 6.01
C ASN A 520 39.74 18.40 5.28
N ALA A 521 40.59 19.00 4.45
CA ALA A 521 41.55 18.30 3.61
C ALA A 521 42.58 17.44 4.39
N ALA A 522 42.98 17.84 5.60
CA ALA A 522 43.96 17.09 6.40
C ALA A 522 43.36 15.77 6.92
N GLN A 523 42.08 15.78 7.26
CA GLN A 523 41.37 14.61 7.75
C GLN A 523 41.01 13.64 6.61
N ALA A 524 40.68 14.16 5.43
CA ALA A 524 40.48 13.37 4.21
C ALA A 524 41.76 12.59 3.84
N ALA A 525 42.92 13.27 3.77
CA ALA A 525 44.19 12.61 3.46
C ALA A 525 44.56 11.51 4.47
N SER A 526 44.34 11.76 5.77
CA SER A 526 44.59 10.77 6.82
C SER A 526 43.64 9.56 6.74
N ALA A 527 42.41 9.74 6.24
CA ALA A 527 41.45 8.67 6.05
C ALA A 527 41.80 7.78 4.83
N VAL A 528 42.29 8.38 3.74
CA VAL A 528 42.82 7.63 2.58
C VAL A 528 44.01 6.77 3.01
N GLU A 529 44.99 7.33 3.73
CA GLU A 529 46.14 6.57 4.23
C GLU A 529 45.73 5.40 5.13
N ARG A 530 44.73 5.61 6.02
CA ARG A 530 44.21 4.56 6.90
C ARG A 530 43.40 3.48 6.19
N SER A 531 42.81 3.80 5.03
CA SER A 531 42.08 2.82 4.22
C SER A 531 43.02 1.83 3.52
N GLY A 532 44.28 2.20 3.30
CA GLY A 532 45.24 1.41 2.52
C GLY A 532 44.91 1.32 1.02
N GLN A 533 43.97 2.13 0.53
CA GLN A 533 43.52 2.18 -0.86
C GLN A 533 43.87 3.55 -1.49
N SER A 534 43.81 3.65 -2.82
CA SER A 534 43.90 4.95 -3.50
C SER A 534 42.61 5.75 -3.28
N GLU A 535 42.71 7.09 -3.34
CA GLU A 535 41.57 7.98 -3.15
C GLU A 535 40.41 7.67 -4.11
N ASP A 536 40.71 7.39 -5.38
CA ASP A 536 39.72 6.98 -6.38
C ASP A 536 38.97 5.70 -5.98
N MET A 537 39.67 4.69 -5.48
CA MET A 537 39.04 3.43 -5.07
C MET A 537 38.18 3.60 -3.81
N LEU A 538 38.60 4.49 -2.91
CA LEU A 538 37.83 4.81 -1.71
C LEU A 538 36.54 5.55 -2.08
N VAL A 539 36.61 6.49 -3.02
CA VAL A 539 35.44 7.22 -3.55
C VAL A 539 34.50 6.28 -4.28
N ASP A 540 35.00 5.38 -5.13
CA ASP A 540 34.18 4.39 -5.82
C ASP A 540 33.45 3.47 -4.84
N HIS A 541 34.14 2.99 -3.80
CA HIS A 541 33.56 2.15 -2.77
C HIS A 541 32.48 2.88 -1.95
N ILE A 542 32.71 4.17 -1.63
CA ILE A 542 31.72 5.01 -0.95
C ILE A 542 30.50 5.23 -1.84
N ASN A 543 30.71 5.56 -3.12
CA ASN A 543 29.63 5.76 -4.06
C ASN A 543 28.82 4.48 -4.26
N GLU A 544 29.47 3.31 -4.38
CA GLU A 544 28.79 2.03 -4.48
C GLU A 544 27.95 1.72 -3.23
N ALA A 545 28.52 1.94 -2.03
CA ALA A 545 27.81 1.72 -0.77
C ALA A 545 26.62 2.68 -0.57
N LEU A 546 26.75 3.94 -0.98
CA LEU A 546 25.67 4.93 -0.87
C LEU A 546 24.70 4.91 -2.05
N PHE A 547 25.04 4.26 -3.16
CA PHE A 547 24.17 4.14 -4.33
C PHE A 547 22.88 3.40 -3.99
N ASP A 548 22.97 2.37 -3.15
CA ASP A 548 21.80 1.60 -2.70
C ASP A 548 20.87 2.40 -1.77
N LEU A 549 21.38 3.46 -1.12
CA LEU A 549 20.63 4.30 -0.20
C LEU A 549 20.09 5.58 -0.85
N VAL A 550 20.95 6.29 -1.59
CA VAL A 550 20.66 7.60 -2.20
C VAL A 550 20.14 7.43 -3.63
N GLY A 551 20.47 6.33 -4.31
CA GLY A 551 20.03 6.05 -5.67
C GLY A 551 20.81 6.78 -6.76
N ASP A 552 21.90 7.47 -6.41
CA ASP A 552 22.78 8.20 -7.33
C ASP A 552 24.22 8.27 -6.79
N THR A 553 25.17 8.69 -7.64
CA THR A 553 26.56 8.96 -7.22
C THR A 553 26.61 10.20 -6.32
N VAL A 554 27.19 10.05 -5.14
CA VAL A 554 27.18 11.08 -4.09
C VAL A 554 28.41 11.98 -4.16
N ILE A 555 29.55 11.41 -4.54
CA ILE A 555 30.84 12.10 -4.67
C ILE A 555 31.24 12.15 -6.14
N GLU A 556 31.59 13.34 -6.62
CA GLU A 556 32.15 13.54 -7.96
C GLU A 556 33.56 14.15 -7.89
N PHE A 557 34.36 13.96 -8.95
CA PHE A 557 35.68 14.58 -9.06
C PHE A 557 35.59 15.94 -9.77
N GLY A 558 35.70 17.02 -8.99
CA GLY A 558 35.76 18.39 -9.49
C GLY A 558 37.18 18.87 -9.78
N ALA A 559 37.32 20.14 -10.20
CA ALA A 559 38.61 20.74 -10.54
C ALA A 559 39.58 20.88 -9.34
N ALA A 560 39.07 20.75 -8.11
CA ALA A 560 39.83 20.83 -6.86
C ALA A 560 39.97 19.48 -6.15
N GLY A 561 39.51 18.38 -6.75
CA GLY A 561 39.46 17.05 -6.15
C GLY A 561 38.03 16.53 -5.92
N PRO A 562 37.88 15.41 -5.19
CA PRO A 562 36.58 14.82 -4.89
C PRO A 562 35.74 15.73 -3.99
N GLN A 563 34.48 15.92 -4.34
CA GLN A 563 33.51 16.75 -3.63
C GLN A 563 32.14 16.07 -3.60
N ILE A 564 31.37 16.32 -2.54
CA ILE A 564 29.99 15.84 -2.44
C ILE A 564 29.09 16.73 -3.31
N ILE A 565 28.20 16.10 -4.07
CA ILE A 565 27.21 16.82 -4.87
C ILE A 565 26.22 17.54 -3.93
N GLU A 566 26.03 18.84 -4.13
CA GLU A 566 25.20 19.71 -3.26
C GLU A 566 23.80 19.13 -2.98
N ASP A 567 23.19 18.52 -4.00
CA ASP A 567 21.83 17.95 -3.92
C ASP A 567 21.73 16.77 -2.92
N TYR A 568 22.84 16.09 -2.61
CA TYR A 568 22.88 14.92 -1.74
C TYR A 568 23.52 15.18 -0.37
N GLU A 569 23.96 16.41 -0.09
CA GLU A 569 24.65 16.76 1.16
C GLU A 569 23.78 16.50 2.40
N ALA A 570 22.47 16.72 2.30
CA ALA A 570 21.52 16.49 3.39
C ALA A 570 21.34 14.99 3.68
N ASP A 571 21.30 14.15 2.64
CA ASP A 571 21.12 12.70 2.75
C ASP A 571 22.36 12.03 3.32
N VAL A 572 23.55 12.47 2.88
CA VAL A 572 24.85 12.02 3.40
C VAL A 572 25.01 12.36 4.89
N ARG A 573 24.60 13.56 5.30
CA ARG A 573 24.63 13.96 6.71
C ARG A 573 23.66 13.13 7.54
N GLY A 574 22.45 12.89 7.03
CA GLY A 574 21.46 12.03 7.67
C GLY A 574 21.98 10.60 7.88
N TYR A 575 22.70 10.05 6.90
CA TYR A 575 23.33 8.73 7.01
C TYR A 575 24.40 8.67 8.12
N LEU A 576 25.29 9.65 8.16
CA LEU A 576 26.39 9.69 9.13
C LEU A 576 25.98 9.95 10.59
N ASP A 577 24.77 10.47 10.80
CA ASP A 577 24.20 10.75 12.13
C ASP A 577 23.34 9.59 12.66
N HIS A 578 23.08 8.55 11.85
CA HIS A 578 22.27 7.37 12.20
C HIS A 578 23.09 6.07 12.41
N GLU A 579 24.41 6.11 12.20
CA GLU A 579 25.41 5.16 12.74
C GLU A 579 26.03 5.71 14.03
#